data_AF-A0A1F9PHR7-F1
#
_entry.id   AF-A0A1F9PHR7-F1
#
_cell.length_a   1.000
_cell.length_b   1.000
_cell.length_c   1.000
_cell.angle_alpha   90.00
_cell.angle_beta   90.00
_cell.angle_gamma   90.00
#
_symmetry.space_group_name_H-M   'P 1'
#
loop_
_entity.id
_entity.type
_entity.pdbx_description
1 polymer ?
#
loop_
_entity_poly.entity_id
_entity_poly.type
_entity_poly.pdbx_seq_one_letter_code
_entity_poly.pdbx_strand_id
1 'polypeptide(L)'
;MIGNNAAFGVLISGGWNSFIGGNTITANLQDGIRVIGSTATGNWIMQNSIYGNTFKGIELFDGGNGELAAPAITNANSGGASGTSCANCYIEIFSDSSDEGQTYHGAVNADGSGNWTYIGALTGPHVTATATDANSNTSEFSAPKTIQFSLYLPLILRSP
;
A
#
# COMPACT_ATOMS: atom_id res chain seq x y z
N MET A 1 -12.99 5.12 12.35
CA MET A 1 -13.39 5.26 10.94
C MET A 1 -13.34 6.74 10.59
N ILE A 2 -12.63 7.09 9.52
CA ILE A 2 -12.46 8.46 9.00
C ILE A 2 -12.96 8.44 7.56
N GLY A 3 -14.05 9.13 7.25
CA GLY A 3 -14.66 9.00 5.93
C GLY A 3 -15.82 9.93 5.65
N ASN A 4 -16.29 9.94 4.40
CA ASN A 4 -17.32 10.85 3.90
C ASN A 4 -16.97 12.33 4.05
N ASN A 5 -15.68 12.67 4.09
CA ASN A 5 -15.24 14.06 4.09
C ASN A 5 -15.30 14.63 2.67
N ALA A 6 -15.63 15.92 2.57
CA ALA A 6 -15.61 16.65 1.30
C ALA A 6 -14.19 16.92 0.76
N ALA A 7 -13.17 16.65 1.58
CA ALA A 7 -11.75 16.81 1.25
C ALA A 7 -11.00 15.50 1.57
N PHE A 8 -9.81 15.60 2.17
CA PHE A 8 -9.01 14.46 2.62
C PHE A 8 -9.63 13.75 3.82
N GLY A 9 -9.34 12.47 4.02
CA GLY A 9 -9.58 11.81 5.30
C GLY A 9 -8.65 12.35 6.39
N VAL A 10 -7.35 12.32 6.14
CA VAL A 10 -6.30 12.89 7.01
C VAL A 10 -5.43 13.85 6.21
N LEU A 11 -5.15 15.03 6.76
CA LEU A 11 -4.20 15.98 6.20
C LEU A 11 -3.03 16.17 7.17
N ILE A 12 -1.82 15.92 6.69
CA ILE A 12 -0.57 16.26 7.37
C ILE A 12 0.03 17.44 6.60
N SER A 13 -0.09 18.65 7.16
CA SER A 13 0.40 19.89 6.55
C SER A 13 1.38 20.57 7.49
N GLY A 14 2.67 20.41 7.18
CA GLY A 14 3.74 20.63 8.16
C GLY A 14 3.67 19.64 9.33
N GLY A 15 4.82 19.33 9.92
CA GLY A 15 4.91 18.38 11.03
C GLY A 15 5.66 17.10 10.66
N TRP A 16 6.49 16.67 11.59
CA TRP A 16 7.44 15.59 11.44
C TRP A 16 7.19 14.54 12.52
N ASN A 17 7.43 13.27 12.21
CA ASN A 17 7.30 12.16 13.16
C ASN A 17 5.88 11.87 13.66
N SER A 18 4.86 12.03 12.81
CA SER A 18 3.50 11.56 13.14
C SER A 18 3.37 10.05 12.91
N PHE A 19 2.54 9.36 13.69
CA PHE A 19 2.16 7.96 13.47
C PHE A 19 0.66 7.88 13.20
N ILE A 20 0.29 7.49 11.98
CA ILE A 20 -1.08 7.19 11.57
C ILE A 20 -1.18 5.69 11.34
N GLY A 21 -1.76 4.94 12.28
CA GLY A 21 -1.91 3.51 12.08
C GLY A 21 -3.14 2.86 12.69
N GLY A 22 -3.55 1.74 12.08
CA GLY A 22 -4.72 0.96 12.48
C GLY A 22 -6.07 1.63 12.22
N ASN A 23 -6.14 2.60 11.28
CA ASN A 23 -7.37 3.31 10.98
C ASN A 23 -8.09 2.72 9.76
N THR A 24 -9.41 2.87 9.72
CA THR A 24 -10.20 2.71 8.49
C THR A 24 -10.48 4.08 7.90
N ILE A 25 -10.00 4.34 6.67
CA ILE A 25 -10.09 5.62 5.97
C ILE A 25 -10.74 5.40 4.60
N THR A 26 -11.96 5.90 4.40
CA THR A 26 -12.76 5.53 3.22
C THR A 26 -13.77 6.58 2.79
N ALA A 27 -14.22 6.54 1.54
CA ALA A 27 -15.29 7.39 1.02
C ALA A 27 -15.04 8.90 1.14
N ASN A 28 -13.78 9.32 1.13
CA ASN A 28 -13.43 10.74 1.06
C ASN A 28 -13.50 11.24 -0.39
N LEU A 29 -13.92 12.49 -0.59
CA LEU A 29 -14.04 13.07 -1.94
C LEU A 29 -12.70 13.48 -2.56
N GLN A 30 -11.61 13.41 -1.80
CA GLN A 30 -10.23 13.53 -2.29
C GLN A 30 -9.43 12.30 -1.85
N ASP A 31 -8.20 12.46 -1.38
CA ASP A 31 -7.40 11.32 -0.92
C ASP A 31 -7.85 10.80 0.44
N GLY A 32 -7.51 9.55 0.73
CA GLY A 32 -7.56 9.02 2.09
C GLY A 32 -6.65 9.83 3.03
N ILE A 33 -5.37 9.92 2.69
CA ILE A 33 -4.36 10.67 3.44
C ILE A 33 -3.59 11.57 2.46
N ARG A 34 -3.48 12.86 2.78
CA ARG A 34 -2.55 13.78 2.10
C ARG A 34 -1.43 14.23 3.03
N VAL A 35 -0.18 14.06 2.61
CA VAL A 35 0.99 14.61 3.27
C VAL A 35 1.55 15.72 2.38
N ILE A 36 1.58 16.95 2.87
CA ILE A 36 1.93 18.12 2.06
C ILE A 36 3.04 18.97 2.67
N GLY A 37 4.00 19.32 1.81
CA GLY A 37 5.08 20.26 2.09
C GLY A 37 6.38 19.58 2.49
N SER A 38 7.51 20.15 2.06
CA SER A 38 8.86 19.63 2.26
C SER A 38 9.32 19.48 3.72
N THR A 39 8.58 20.03 4.67
CA THR A 39 8.82 19.86 6.12
C THR A 39 7.97 18.77 6.75
N ALA A 40 7.03 18.18 6.01
CA ALA A 40 6.14 17.13 6.47
C ALA A 40 6.78 15.75 6.28
N THR A 41 7.95 15.52 6.89
CA THR A 41 8.75 14.29 6.73
C THR A 41 8.76 13.42 7.98
N GLY A 42 9.11 12.15 7.84
CA GLY A 42 9.17 11.20 8.94
C GLY A 42 7.81 10.73 9.46
N ASN A 43 6.75 10.86 8.66
CA ASN A 43 5.42 10.44 9.08
C ASN A 43 5.15 8.97 8.70
N TRP A 44 4.95 8.13 9.72
CA TRP A 44 4.60 6.71 9.59
C TRP A 44 3.11 6.58 9.26
N ILE A 45 2.81 5.88 8.18
CA ILE A 45 1.44 5.54 7.78
C ILE A 45 1.34 4.02 7.70
N MET A 46 0.93 3.37 8.80
CA MET A 46 1.08 1.92 8.98
C MET A 46 -0.24 1.20 9.21
N GLN A 47 -0.44 0.05 8.58
CA GLN A 47 -1.55 -0.87 8.89
C GLN A 47 -2.94 -0.21 8.85
N ASN A 48 -3.12 0.78 7.98
CA ASN A 48 -4.43 1.40 7.77
C ASN A 48 -5.20 0.62 6.69
N SER A 49 -6.52 0.53 6.85
CA SER A 49 -7.44 0.10 5.80
C SER A 49 -7.91 1.35 5.05
N ILE A 50 -7.29 1.63 3.92
CA ILE A 50 -7.55 2.84 3.12
C ILE A 50 -8.14 2.40 1.79
N TYR A 51 -9.41 2.72 1.53
CA TYR A 51 -10.10 2.25 0.32
C TYR A 51 -11.30 3.11 -0.06
N GLY A 52 -11.66 3.13 -1.34
CA GLY A 52 -12.85 3.84 -1.83
C GLY A 52 -12.79 5.36 -1.64
N ASN A 53 -11.59 5.96 -1.58
CA ASN A 53 -11.45 7.41 -1.70
C ASN A 53 -11.49 7.80 -3.18
N THR A 54 -11.89 9.04 -3.47
CA THR A 54 -12.14 9.44 -4.86
C THR A 54 -10.85 9.65 -5.63
N PHE A 55 -9.78 10.07 -4.95
CA PHE A 55 -8.44 10.20 -5.51
C PHE A 55 -7.55 9.06 -5.04
N LYS A 56 -6.42 9.33 -4.39
CA LYS A 56 -5.50 8.28 -3.95
C LYS A 56 -5.74 7.86 -2.51
N GLY A 57 -5.28 6.67 -2.14
CA GLY A 57 -5.32 6.25 -0.74
C GLY A 57 -4.37 7.10 0.09
N ILE A 58 -3.16 7.33 -0.43
CA ILE A 58 -2.13 8.19 0.15
C ILE A 58 -1.55 9.02 -1.00
N GLU A 59 -1.50 10.34 -0.83
CA GLU A 59 -0.80 11.27 -1.73
C GLU A 59 0.32 11.98 -0.97
N LEU A 60 1.52 11.94 -1.55
CA LEU A 60 2.65 12.76 -1.15
C LEU A 60 2.75 13.94 -2.10
N PHE A 61 2.63 15.16 -1.56
CA PHE A 61 2.60 16.36 -2.39
C PHE A 61 3.60 17.41 -1.90
N ASP A 62 4.27 18.08 -2.84
CA ASP A 62 5.19 19.20 -2.57
C ASP A 62 6.27 18.83 -1.52
N GLY A 63 6.85 17.64 -1.64
CA GLY A 63 7.89 17.14 -0.73
C GLY A 63 7.40 16.42 0.54
N GLY A 64 6.09 16.16 0.69
CA GLY A 64 5.55 15.38 1.80
C GLY A 64 6.22 14.00 1.90
N ASN A 65 6.65 13.60 3.11
CA ASN A 65 7.46 12.38 3.34
C ASN A 65 8.65 12.24 2.37
N GLY A 66 9.22 13.36 1.93
CA GLY A 66 10.34 13.38 0.99
C GLY A 66 9.99 12.80 -0.39
N GLU A 67 8.70 12.66 -0.71
CA GLU A 67 8.21 11.96 -1.90
C GLU A 67 8.83 10.58 -2.06
N LEU A 68 8.91 9.83 -0.96
CA LEU A 68 9.44 8.48 -0.95
C LEU A 68 8.75 7.64 -2.03
N ALA A 69 9.56 7.10 -2.96
CA ALA A 69 9.06 6.30 -4.06
C ALA A 69 8.34 5.05 -3.54
N ALA A 70 7.15 4.79 -4.09
CA ALA A 70 6.40 3.59 -3.77
C ALA A 70 7.14 2.31 -4.24
N PRO A 71 6.94 1.17 -3.56
CA PRO A 71 7.44 -0.11 -4.05
C PRO A 71 6.95 -0.43 -5.46
N ALA A 72 7.74 -1.20 -6.22
CA ALA A 72 7.32 -1.78 -7.48
C ALA A 72 7.07 -3.29 -7.30
N ILE A 73 5.81 -3.72 -7.47
CA ILE A 73 5.43 -5.13 -7.38
C ILE A 73 5.64 -5.81 -8.74
N THR A 74 6.57 -6.76 -8.82
CA THR A 74 6.89 -7.46 -10.06
C THR A 74 6.04 -8.73 -10.23
N ASN A 75 5.77 -9.44 -9.13
CA ASN A 75 4.97 -10.68 -9.12
C ASN A 75 3.95 -10.69 -7.98
N ALA A 76 2.78 -11.27 -8.26
CA ALA A 76 1.74 -11.51 -7.26
C ALA A 76 0.91 -12.74 -7.62
N ASN A 77 0.73 -13.65 -6.67
CA ASN A 77 -0.13 -14.82 -6.79
C ASN A 77 -0.80 -15.12 -5.44
N SER A 78 -1.66 -16.13 -5.39
CA SER A 78 -2.40 -16.47 -4.17
C SER A 78 -1.52 -16.83 -2.95
N GLY A 79 -0.24 -17.12 -3.14
CA GLY A 79 0.72 -17.47 -2.08
C GLY A 79 1.72 -16.38 -1.73
N GLY A 80 1.69 -15.21 -2.38
CA GLY A 80 2.57 -14.10 -2.03
C GLY A 80 2.81 -13.08 -3.13
N ALA A 81 3.68 -12.12 -2.82
CA ALA A 81 4.10 -11.06 -3.74
C ALA A 81 5.60 -10.77 -3.59
N SER A 82 6.21 -10.27 -4.66
CA SER A 82 7.61 -9.84 -4.65
C SER A 82 7.81 -8.61 -5.53
N GLY A 83 8.90 -7.90 -5.27
CA GLY A 83 9.17 -6.64 -5.94
C GLY A 83 10.46 -5.98 -5.51
N THR A 84 10.55 -4.69 -5.82
CA THR A 84 11.65 -3.81 -5.46
C THR A 84 11.15 -2.58 -4.71
N SER A 85 12.01 -1.97 -3.91
CA SER A 85 11.79 -0.71 -3.19
C SER A 85 13.14 -0.08 -2.86
N CYS A 86 13.17 0.95 -2.01
CA CYS A 86 14.39 1.42 -1.40
C CYS A 86 15.05 0.34 -0.53
N ALA A 87 16.39 0.39 -0.44
CA ALA A 87 17.17 -0.58 0.32
C ALA A 87 16.79 -0.55 1.80
N ASN A 88 16.61 -1.73 2.40
CA ASN A 88 16.25 -1.92 3.81
C ASN A 88 14.91 -1.27 4.22
N CYS A 89 14.05 -0.89 3.28
CA CYS A 89 12.75 -0.33 3.59
C CYS A 89 11.78 -1.39 4.13
N TYR A 90 10.95 -0.97 5.08
CA TYR A 90 9.86 -1.78 5.60
C TYR A 90 8.68 -1.72 4.63
N ILE A 91 8.26 -2.86 4.09
CA ILE A 91 7.25 -2.96 3.04
C ILE A 91 5.99 -3.55 3.65
N GLU A 92 4.88 -2.81 3.59
CA GLU A 92 3.56 -3.32 3.96
C GLU A 92 2.77 -3.72 2.72
N ILE A 93 2.10 -4.89 2.80
CA ILE A 93 1.40 -5.50 1.68
C ILE A 93 -0.11 -5.41 1.93
N PHE A 94 -0.82 -4.87 0.95
CA PHE A 94 -2.27 -4.69 1.00
C PHE A 94 -2.95 -5.23 -0.26
N SER A 95 -4.27 -5.38 -0.21
CA SER A 95 -5.07 -5.61 -1.40
C SER A 95 -6.36 -4.79 -1.38
N ASP A 96 -6.87 -4.48 -2.56
CA ASP A 96 -8.15 -3.84 -2.76
C ASP A 96 -8.77 -4.26 -4.12
N SER A 97 -10.02 -3.86 -4.33
CA SER A 97 -10.75 -3.95 -5.59
C SER A 97 -10.17 -3.09 -6.73
N SER A 98 -9.36 -2.07 -6.40
CA SER A 98 -8.69 -1.18 -7.38
C SER A 98 -7.20 -1.02 -7.04
N ASP A 99 -6.82 0.11 -6.45
CA ASP A 99 -5.44 0.61 -6.35
C ASP A 99 -5.10 1.26 -5.00
N GLU A 100 -5.98 1.14 -4.00
CA GLU A 100 -5.69 1.54 -2.62
C GLU A 100 -5.29 0.31 -1.77
N GLY A 101 -5.50 0.35 -0.44
CA GLY A 101 -5.10 -0.69 0.49
C GLY A 101 -6.17 -1.02 1.52
N GLN A 102 -7.22 -1.73 1.10
CA GLN A 102 -8.33 -2.12 1.98
C GLN A 102 -7.92 -3.17 3.01
N THR A 103 -7.29 -4.25 2.54
CA THR A 103 -6.98 -5.44 3.36
C THR A 103 -5.48 -5.52 3.56
N TYR A 104 -5.03 -5.47 4.82
CA TYR A 104 -3.63 -5.69 5.18
C TYR A 104 -3.32 -7.18 5.24
N HIS A 105 -2.22 -7.61 4.62
CA HIS A 105 -1.76 -9.01 4.61
C HIS A 105 -0.58 -9.26 5.53
N GLY A 106 0.33 -8.28 5.63
CA GLY A 106 1.55 -8.41 6.40
C GLY A 106 2.62 -7.45 5.93
N ALA A 107 3.85 -7.68 6.40
CA ALA A 107 4.98 -6.84 6.05
C ALA A 107 6.28 -7.64 5.97
N VAL A 108 7.24 -7.11 5.23
CA VAL A 108 8.60 -7.64 5.08
C VAL A 108 9.61 -6.51 5.00
N ASN A 109 10.89 -6.80 5.20
CA ASN A 109 11.96 -5.84 4.90
C ASN A 109 12.54 -6.14 3.52
N ALA A 110 12.78 -5.10 2.74
CA ALA A 110 13.62 -5.19 1.56
C ALA A 110 15.07 -5.47 1.97
N ASP A 111 15.82 -6.18 1.14
CA ASP A 111 17.24 -6.39 1.33
C ASP A 111 18.06 -5.11 1.06
N GLY A 112 19.38 -5.19 1.22
CA GLY A 112 20.28 -4.06 0.95
C GLY A 112 20.32 -3.61 -0.51
N SER A 113 19.74 -4.39 -1.43
CA SER A 113 19.55 -4.04 -2.85
C SER A 113 18.11 -3.62 -3.17
N GLY A 114 17.23 -3.57 -2.17
CA GLY A 114 15.83 -3.18 -2.33
C GLY A 114 14.90 -4.31 -2.76
N ASN A 115 15.36 -5.56 -2.88
CA ASN A 115 14.49 -6.67 -3.23
C ASN A 115 13.71 -7.15 -2.01
N TRP A 116 12.43 -7.47 -2.19
CA TRP A 116 11.59 -8.01 -1.13
C TRP A 116 10.71 -9.14 -1.65
N THR A 117 10.36 -10.06 -0.75
CA THR A 117 9.44 -11.17 -1.02
C THR A 117 8.58 -11.41 0.20
N TYR A 118 7.27 -11.32 0.02
CA TYR A 118 6.26 -11.71 1.00
C TYR A 118 5.70 -13.09 0.65
N ILE A 119 5.74 -14.00 1.62
CA ILE A 119 5.14 -15.33 1.51
C ILE A 119 3.95 -15.38 2.47
N GLY A 120 2.76 -15.51 1.91
CA GLY A 120 1.51 -15.51 2.66
C GLY A 120 0.32 -15.44 1.74
N ALA A 121 -0.83 -15.92 2.21
CA ALA A 121 -2.04 -15.89 1.41
C ALA A 121 -2.42 -14.44 1.05
N LEU A 122 -2.73 -14.19 -0.22
CA LEU A 122 -3.29 -12.92 -0.69
C LEU A 122 -4.74 -13.10 -1.08
N THR A 123 -5.55 -12.07 -0.83
CA THR A 123 -6.96 -12.01 -1.20
C THR A 123 -7.24 -10.79 -2.07
N GLY A 124 -8.43 -10.75 -2.67
CA GLY A 124 -8.81 -9.68 -3.59
C GLY A 124 -8.21 -9.86 -5.00
N PRO A 125 -8.52 -8.93 -5.92
CA PRO A 125 -8.00 -8.98 -7.28
C PRO A 125 -6.64 -8.29 -7.45
N HIS A 126 -6.35 -7.25 -6.65
CA HIS A 126 -5.16 -6.42 -6.82
C HIS A 126 -4.39 -6.27 -5.50
N VAL A 127 -3.08 -6.50 -5.55
CA VAL A 127 -2.15 -6.22 -4.45
C VAL A 127 -1.49 -4.86 -4.67
N THR A 128 -1.33 -4.11 -3.60
CA THR A 128 -0.58 -2.85 -3.52
C THR A 128 0.39 -2.95 -2.34
N ALA A 129 1.38 -2.06 -2.31
CA ALA A 129 2.33 -2.00 -1.21
C ALA A 129 2.76 -0.56 -0.91
N THR A 130 3.15 -0.30 0.34
CA THR A 130 3.83 0.92 0.75
C THR A 130 5.24 0.59 1.23
N ALA A 131 6.16 1.55 1.13
CA ALA A 131 7.49 1.49 1.72
C ALA A 131 7.59 2.48 2.86
N THR A 132 8.30 2.11 3.92
CA THR A 132 8.77 3.05 4.94
C THR A 132 10.28 2.99 5.06
N ASP A 133 10.93 4.16 4.91
CA ASP A 133 12.38 4.29 4.96
C ASP A 133 12.92 4.44 6.40
N ALA A 134 14.24 4.44 6.54
CA ALA A 134 14.92 4.62 7.84
C ALA A 134 14.67 6.00 8.47
N ASN A 135 14.27 6.99 7.66
CA ASN A 135 13.91 8.33 8.11
C ASN A 135 12.43 8.44 8.46
N SER A 136 11.72 7.32 8.58
CA SER A 136 10.32 7.29 9.02
C SER A 136 9.33 7.82 7.97
N ASN A 137 9.74 8.03 6.72
CA ASN A 137 8.83 8.43 5.66
C ASN A 137 8.09 7.21 5.12
N THR A 138 6.76 7.25 5.07
CA THR A 138 5.97 6.25 4.32
C THR A 138 5.59 6.77 2.93
N SER A 139 5.72 5.92 1.91
CA SER A 139 5.36 6.20 0.51
C SER A 139 3.85 6.19 0.27
N GLU A 140 3.44 6.60 -0.94
CA GLU A 140 2.13 6.24 -1.48
C GLU A 140 1.98 4.72 -1.68
N PHE A 141 0.76 4.27 -1.98
CA PHE A 141 0.55 2.92 -2.50
C PHE A 141 1.23 2.75 -3.87
N SER A 142 1.80 1.58 -4.10
CA SER A 142 2.31 1.18 -5.42
C SER A 142 1.18 1.14 -6.46
N ALA A 143 1.56 1.14 -7.74
CA ALA A 143 0.64 0.68 -8.78
C ALA A 143 0.10 -0.73 -8.44
N PRO A 144 -1.19 -1.02 -8.70
CA PRO A 144 -1.78 -2.30 -8.37
C PRO A 144 -1.21 -3.42 -9.26
N LYS A 145 -0.97 -4.58 -8.66
CA LYS A 145 -0.61 -5.81 -9.39
C LYS A 145 -1.73 -6.83 -9.25
N THR A 146 -2.24 -7.33 -10.37
CA THR A 146 -3.23 -8.40 -10.37
C THR A 146 -2.69 -9.66 -9.73
N ILE A 147 -3.43 -10.22 -8.77
CA ILE A 147 -3.12 -11.48 -8.11
C ILE A 147 -3.49 -12.63 -9.04
N GLN A 148 -2.51 -13.46 -9.39
CA GLN A 148 -2.75 -14.65 -10.19
C GLN A 148 -3.23 -15.81 -9.32
N PHE A 149 -4.43 -16.30 -9.59
CA PHE A 149 -4.97 -17.52 -8.98
C PHE A 149 -4.89 -18.67 -9.99
N SER A 150 -4.24 -19.78 -9.61
CA SER A 150 -4.27 -20.99 -10.43
C SER A 150 -5.60 -21.70 -10.26
N LEU A 151 -6.34 -21.85 -11.35
CA LEU A 151 -7.56 -22.65 -11.37
C LEU A 151 -7.21 -24.08 -11.79
N TYR A 152 -7.29 -25.04 -10.87
CA TYR A 152 -7.23 -26.45 -11.23
C TYR A 152 -8.64 -26.90 -11.67
N LEU A 153 -8.92 -26.91 -12.97
CA LEU A 153 -10.11 -27.59 -13.48
C LEU A 153 -9.92 -29.11 -13.34
N PRO A 154 -10.81 -29.84 -12.67
CA PRO A 154 -10.78 -31.29 -12.74
C PRO A 154 -11.07 -31.72 -14.19
N LEU A 155 -10.11 -32.39 -14.82
CA LEU A 155 -10.33 -33.02 -16.11
C LEU A 155 -11.23 -34.25 -15.89
N ILE A 156 -12.54 -34.10 -16.12
CA ILE A 156 -13.45 -35.25 -16.19
C ILE A 156 -13.23 -35.93 -17.54
N LEU A 157 -12.32 -36.91 -17.58
CA LEU A 157 -12.25 -37.85 -18.69
C LEU A 157 -13.49 -38.75 -18.61
N ARG A 158 -14.43 -38.60 -19.55
CA ARG A 158 -15.47 -39.61 -19.76
C ARG A 158 -14.81 -40.80 -20.48
N SER A 159 -14.76 -41.94 -19.82
CA SER A 159 -14.41 -43.21 -20.46
C SER A 159 -15.41 -43.51 -21.59
N PRO A 160 -14.95 -44.09 -22.72
CA PRO A 160 -15.80 -44.43 -23.87
C PRO A 160 -16.85 -45.50 -23.54
#